data_AF-A0A832MP05-F1
#
_entry.id   AF-A0A832MP05-F1
#
_cell.length_a   1.000
_cell.length_b   1.000
_cell.length_c   1.000
_cell.angle_alpha   90.00
_cell.angle_beta   90.00
_cell.angle_gamma   90.00
#
_symmetry.space_group_name_H-M   'P 1'
#
loop_
_entity.id
_entity.type
_entity.pdbx_description
1 polymer ?
#
loop_
_entity_poly.entity_id
_entity_poly.type
_entity_poly.pdbx_seq_one_letter_code
_entity_poly.pdbx_strand_id
1 'polypeptide(L)'
;MSKERVSRREFLKITSLTALGFFLSSCAPKRERDLSPEPKPTSIPPKPTETPTLTPIPTFTPTPTETPTPELLIIQGREINEEYLKQTLADIGGEVIITNGSQETTLLAFTEDYVSQAWGKEIVFETLPEKPIDSLEYLVSLGAYQGAEGVFYPGKQGEEIVFPQVGELSFARLTLKNVPSEVSQKTQEYKEWVFPKDFLLRPGTQMTLIGLLEKTPPQGVTVIDTQSSGEKLNYVLVAFTDYLRVSDQGVPRHYFAIFPDNFPADPENKNTLTLKNLLEANGYQYNPQTKEIVFVDKKTGKQTGLFLNQIKGETLEENLRKEAGLVFVDKLNPKDEQLIKNPIVPYPENMPAVWEIEQRGDEQGNIFFVLKGQQVNGEFKDVMFTKYDKEKENWVWEPIPEIAKEEVLSIEGLSLRWNQEVKRWEYFDPQDNLLVGFWNQEQKKFELDPNLTVLRARWKGLYEKAT
;
A
#
# COMPACT_ATOMS: atom_id res chain seq x y z
N MET A 1 -29.17 19.16 -38.24
CA MET A 1 -27.83 19.77 -38.33
C MET A 1 -27.03 19.33 -37.12
N SER A 2 -26.34 18.20 -37.23
CA SER A 2 -25.50 17.63 -36.17
C SER A 2 -24.14 18.32 -36.17
N LYS A 3 -23.74 18.86 -35.02
CA LYS A 3 -22.36 19.31 -34.79
C LYS A 3 -21.48 18.07 -34.63
N GLU A 4 -20.61 17.81 -35.60
CA GLU A 4 -19.56 16.81 -35.47
C GLU A 4 -18.63 17.18 -34.30
N ARG A 5 -18.44 16.23 -33.40
CA ARG A 5 -17.51 16.34 -32.27
C ARG A 5 -16.11 16.00 -32.78
N VAL A 6 -15.27 17.02 -32.86
CA VAL A 6 -13.83 16.88 -33.14
C VAL A 6 -13.16 16.16 -31.97
N SER A 7 -12.47 15.07 -32.27
CA SER A 7 -11.72 14.24 -31.31
C SER A 7 -10.44 14.94 -30.85
N ARG A 8 -10.04 14.75 -29.57
CA ARG A 8 -8.85 15.33 -28.92
C ARG A 8 -7.55 15.15 -29.73
N ARG A 9 -7.45 14.14 -30.62
CA ARG A 9 -6.29 13.91 -31.50
C ARG A 9 -6.17 14.91 -32.67
N GLU A 10 -7.25 15.57 -33.11
CA GLU A 10 -7.15 16.62 -34.14
C GLU A 10 -6.73 17.96 -33.53
N PHE A 11 -7.13 18.24 -32.28
CA PHE A 11 -6.72 19.46 -31.58
C PHE A 11 -5.22 19.48 -31.27
N LEU A 12 -4.62 18.33 -30.95
CA LEU A 12 -3.18 18.21 -30.65
C LEU A 12 -2.28 18.13 -31.88
N LYS A 13 -2.83 17.88 -33.08
CA LYS A 13 -2.06 17.96 -34.34
C LYS A 13 -1.98 19.40 -34.88
N ILE A 14 -2.85 20.29 -34.44
CA ILE A 14 -2.89 21.69 -34.90
C ILE A 14 -1.92 22.57 -34.09
N THR A 15 -1.50 22.16 -32.90
CA THR A 15 -0.65 22.97 -32.01
C THR A 15 0.86 22.66 -32.07
N SER A 16 1.32 21.72 -32.89
CA SER A 16 2.75 21.33 -32.96
C SER A 16 3.56 21.95 -34.12
N LEU A 17 3.04 22.98 -34.79
CA LEU A 17 3.64 23.55 -36.02
C LEU A 17 4.31 24.93 -35.89
N THR A 18 4.68 25.37 -34.68
CA THR A 18 5.45 26.61 -34.49
C THR A 18 6.54 26.47 -33.43
N ALA A 19 7.68 25.89 -33.83
CA ALA A 19 8.99 26.22 -33.27
C ALA A 19 10.09 25.71 -34.24
N LEU A 20 10.47 26.60 -35.16
CA LEU A 20 11.54 26.44 -36.14
C LEU A 20 12.89 26.89 -35.54
N GLY A 21 13.95 26.12 -35.83
CA GLY A 21 15.34 26.59 -35.92
C GLY A 21 16.30 26.06 -34.84
N PHE A 22 17.53 25.62 -35.11
CA PHE A 22 18.34 25.57 -36.34
C PHE A 22 19.67 24.80 -36.07
N PHE A 23 20.22 24.13 -37.10
CA PHE A 23 21.66 23.85 -37.40
C PHE A 23 22.41 22.73 -36.60
N LEU A 24 23.24 21.80 -37.12
CA LEU A 24 23.98 21.52 -38.39
C LEU A 24 24.41 20.01 -38.41
N SER A 25 24.24 19.22 -39.48
CA SER A 25 25.14 18.95 -40.63
C SER A 25 26.36 18.01 -40.41
N SER A 26 26.36 16.83 -41.04
CA SER A 26 27.36 16.36 -42.05
C SER A 26 26.88 15.02 -42.67
N CYS A 27 26.43 14.98 -43.94
CA CYS A 27 27.16 14.62 -45.18
C CYS A 27 27.59 13.15 -45.35
N ALA A 28 26.73 12.36 -46.05
CA ALA A 28 26.90 11.60 -47.33
C ALA A 28 28.18 10.73 -47.59
N PRO A 29 28.24 9.83 -48.62
CA PRO A 29 27.29 9.50 -49.71
C PRO A 29 27.03 7.97 -49.95
N LYS A 30 25.83 7.56 -50.43
CA LYS A 30 25.40 7.29 -51.84
C LYS A 30 26.12 6.13 -52.57
N ARG A 31 25.37 5.07 -52.93
CA ARG A 31 25.58 4.27 -54.16
C ARG A 31 24.24 3.78 -54.74
N GLU A 32 24.14 3.98 -56.05
CA GLU A 32 23.06 3.66 -56.99
C GLU A 32 23.21 2.24 -57.59
N ARG A 33 22.14 1.86 -58.34
CA ARG A 33 22.01 0.82 -59.40
C ARG A 33 21.58 -0.58 -58.95
N ASP A 34 20.77 -1.34 -59.69
CA ASP A 34 20.36 -1.23 -61.11
C ASP A 34 19.03 -1.99 -61.39
N LEU A 35 18.50 -1.75 -62.58
CA LEU A 35 17.23 -2.23 -63.16
C LEU A 35 17.23 -3.72 -63.59
N SER A 36 16.03 -4.33 -63.57
CA SER A 36 15.37 -5.31 -64.49
C SER A 36 16.22 -5.99 -65.60
N PRO A 37 15.95 -7.27 -66.03
CA PRO A 37 14.68 -7.65 -66.68
C PRO A 37 14.19 -9.13 -66.57
N GLU A 38 12.89 -9.34 -66.83
CA GLU A 38 12.25 -10.59 -67.33
C GLU A 38 12.36 -10.63 -68.89
N PRO A 39 11.97 -11.68 -69.69
CA PRO A 39 11.28 -12.95 -69.38
C PRO A 39 11.74 -14.20 -70.22
N LYS A 40 10.92 -15.27 -70.16
CA LYS A 40 10.47 -16.19 -71.24
C LYS A 40 10.93 -17.67 -71.20
N PRO A 41 10.23 -18.60 -71.91
CA PRO A 41 9.41 -19.66 -71.33
C PRO A 41 9.98 -21.08 -71.64
N THR A 42 9.22 -22.15 -71.37
CA THR A 42 8.87 -23.27 -72.31
C THR A 42 8.78 -24.63 -71.60
N SER A 43 7.75 -25.39 -72.03
CA SER A 43 7.73 -26.85 -72.24
C SER A 43 7.27 -27.75 -71.09
N ILE A 44 6.00 -28.12 -71.16
CA ILE A 44 5.37 -29.27 -70.50
C ILE A 44 5.72 -30.55 -71.28
N PRO A 45 6.25 -31.62 -70.65
CA PRO A 45 6.26 -32.97 -71.20
C PRO A 45 5.15 -33.86 -70.58
N PRO A 46 4.82 -35.00 -71.21
CA PRO A 46 3.53 -35.66 -71.07
C PRO A 46 3.41 -36.54 -69.82
N LYS A 47 2.14 -36.67 -69.41
CA LYS A 47 1.58 -37.50 -68.34
C LYS A 47 1.98 -38.99 -68.50
N PRO A 48 2.65 -39.61 -67.53
CA PRO A 48 2.78 -41.06 -67.46
C PRO A 48 1.52 -41.69 -66.87
N THR A 49 1.15 -42.80 -67.49
CA THR A 49 0.06 -43.74 -67.18
C THR A 49 0.01 -44.16 -65.71
N GLU A 50 -1.20 -44.19 -65.15
CA GLU A 50 -1.48 -44.68 -63.80
C GLU A 50 -1.22 -46.18 -63.68
N THR A 51 -0.24 -46.54 -62.84
CA THR A 51 -0.07 -47.89 -62.31
C THR A 51 -1.02 -48.04 -61.11
N PRO A 52 -1.77 -49.14 -60.96
CA PRO A 52 -2.64 -49.33 -59.81
C PRO A 52 -1.81 -49.47 -58.52
N THR A 53 -1.78 -48.41 -57.74
CA THR A 53 -1.20 -48.40 -56.39
C THR A 53 -2.11 -49.19 -55.47
N LEU A 54 -1.59 -50.28 -54.91
CA LEU A 54 -2.24 -51.05 -53.85
C LEU A 54 -2.52 -50.13 -52.66
N THR A 55 -3.78 -50.06 -52.26
CA THR A 55 -4.25 -49.31 -51.09
C THR A 55 -3.47 -49.76 -49.85
N PRO A 56 -2.70 -48.89 -49.17
CA PRO A 56 -2.04 -49.26 -47.94
C PRO A 56 -3.10 -49.60 -46.89
N ILE A 57 -2.93 -50.75 -46.25
CA ILE A 57 -3.72 -51.16 -45.09
C ILE A 57 -3.60 -50.03 -44.06
N PRO A 58 -4.73 -49.51 -43.52
CA PRO A 58 -4.68 -48.45 -42.51
C PRO A 58 -3.84 -48.96 -41.34
N THR A 59 -2.67 -48.35 -41.18
CA THR A 59 -1.86 -48.57 -39.99
C THR A 59 -2.68 -47.98 -38.86
N PHE A 60 -3.07 -48.82 -37.89
CA PHE A 60 -3.73 -48.36 -36.67
C PHE A 60 -2.79 -47.38 -35.98
N THR A 61 -2.99 -46.09 -36.20
CA THR A 61 -2.39 -45.05 -35.38
C THR A 61 -2.96 -45.28 -33.98
N PRO A 62 -2.14 -45.61 -32.96
CA PRO A 62 -2.67 -45.73 -31.61
C PRO A 62 -3.35 -44.40 -31.28
N THR A 63 -4.63 -44.47 -30.90
CA THR A 63 -5.35 -43.32 -30.35
C THR A 63 -4.47 -42.74 -29.25
N PRO A 64 -4.12 -41.44 -29.29
CA PRO A 64 -3.31 -40.83 -28.25
C PRO A 64 -3.99 -41.13 -26.92
N THR A 65 -3.28 -41.83 -26.04
CA THR A 65 -3.73 -42.07 -24.67
C THR A 65 -4.04 -40.71 -24.08
N GLU A 66 -5.30 -40.50 -23.68
CA GLU A 66 -5.71 -39.27 -23.01
C GLU A 66 -4.75 -39.04 -21.86
N THR A 67 -3.92 -38.01 -21.99
CA THR A 67 -3.05 -37.60 -20.90
C THR A 67 -3.98 -37.08 -19.81
N PRO A 68 -3.98 -37.67 -18.59
CA PRO A 68 -4.92 -37.26 -17.56
C PRO A 68 -4.79 -35.76 -17.35
N THR A 69 -5.89 -35.04 -17.56
CA THR A 69 -5.96 -33.61 -17.26
C THR A 69 -5.61 -33.45 -15.78
N PRO A 70 -4.56 -32.67 -15.43
CA PRO A 70 -4.15 -32.54 -14.04
C PRO A 70 -5.34 -32.05 -13.20
N GLU A 71 -5.65 -32.78 -12.12
CA GLU A 71 -6.69 -32.39 -11.17
C GLU A 71 -6.33 -31.01 -10.58
N LEU A 72 -7.23 -30.05 -10.76
CA LEU A 72 -7.15 -28.72 -10.21
C LEU A 72 -7.60 -28.77 -8.75
N LEU A 73 -6.67 -28.51 -7.81
CA LEU A 73 -7.03 -28.35 -6.41
C LEU A 73 -7.69 -26.98 -6.22
N ILE A 74 -8.92 -26.94 -5.74
CA ILE A 74 -9.66 -25.70 -5.49
C ILE A 74 -9.74 -25.43 -3.99
N ILE A 75 -9.30 -24.24 -3.59
CA ILE A 75 -9.32 -23.75 -2.22
C ILE A 75 -10.30 -22.59 -2.13
N GLN A 76 -11.31 -22.74 -1.29
CA GLN A 76 -12.35 -21.73 -1.09
C GLN A 76 -11.85 -20.62 -0.16
N GLY A 77 -12.20 -19.38 -0.50
CA GLY A 77 -11.98 -18.22 0.36
C GLY A 77 -12.90 -18.24 1.58
N ARG A 78 -12.46 -17.63 2.66
CA ARG A 78 -13.21 -17.49 3.92
C ARG A 78 -13.77 -16.09 4.08
N GLU A 79 -14.80 -15.97 4.90
CA GLU A 79 -15.21 -14.68 5.45
C GLU A 79 -14.34 -14.34 6.65
N ILE A 80 -13.75 -13.14 6.66
CA ILE A 80 -12.95 -12.59 7.75
C ILE A 80 -13.71 -11.39 8.28
N ASN A 81 -14.22 -11.50 9.50
CA ASN A 81 -14.87 -10.41 10.22
C ASN A 81 -14.26 -10.29 11.63
N GLU A 82 -14.65 -9.28 12.41
CA GLU A 82 -14.08 -9.09 13.75
C GLU A 82 -14.27 -10.32 14.63
N GLU A 83 -15.47 -10.89 14.67
CA GLU A 83 -15.78 -12.05 15.51
C GLU A 83 -14.90 -13.25 15.14
N TYR A 84 -14.69 -13.49 13.84
CA TYR A 84 -13.79 -14.52 13.36
C TYR A 84 -12.35 -14.30 13.84
N LEU A 85 -11.84 -13.07 13.77
CA LEU A 85 -10.48 -12.74 14.23
C LEU A 85 -10.36 -12.85 15.76
N LYS A 86 -11.38 -12.44 16.52
CA LYS A 86 -11.41 -12.61 17.98
C LYS A 86 -11.35 -14.08 18.39
N GLN A 87 -12.09 -14.93 17.69
CA GLN A 87 -12.11 -16.38 17.95
C GLN A 87 -10.84 -17.08 17.47
N THR A 88 -10.16 -16.54 16.45
CA THR A 88 -8.97 -17.17 15.84
C THR A 88 -7.88 -17.46 16.86
N LEU A 89 -7.67 -16.53 17.79
CA LEU A 89 -6.62 -16.63 18.80
C LEU A 89 -7.15 -16.88 20.21
N ALA A 90 -8.46 -17.12 20.35
CA ALA A 90 -9.05 -17.50 21.62
C ALA A 90 -8.52 -18.87 22.06
N ASP A 91 -8.20 -19.00 23.34
CA ASP A 91 -7.75 -20.24 23.99
C ASP A 91 -6.38 -20.79 23.57
N ILE A 92 -5.59 -20.00 22.83
CA ILE A 92 -4.21 -20.37 22.49
C ILE A 92 -3.27 -19.98 23.65
N GLY A 93 -2.56 -20.95 24.21
CA GLY A 93 -1.51 -20.70 25.18
C GLY A 93 -0.24 -20.13 24.52
N GLY A 94 0.41 -19.17 25.18
CA GLY A 94 1.66 -18.56 24.69
C GLY A 94 2.85 -19.53 24.58
N GLU A 95 2.75 -20.72 25.18
CA GLU A 95 3.77 -21.78 25.17
C GLU A 95 3.79 -22.62 23.89
N VAL A 96 2.80 -22.48 23.00
CA VAL A 96 2.78 -23.18 21.72
C VAL A 96 4.05 -22.82 20.92
N ILE A 97 4.69 -23.82 20.34
CA ILE A 97 5.93 -23.66 19.59
C ILE A 97 5.60 -23.51 18.10
N ILE A 98 6.17 -22.49 17.48
CA ILE A 98 6.20 -22.34 16.03
C ILE A 98 7.62 -22.54 15.52
N THR A 99 7.73 -23.12 14.33
CA THR A 99 9.00 -23.41 13.68
C THR A 99 9.18 -22.60 12.40
N ASN A 100 10.43 -22.22 12.14
CA ASN A 100 10.90 -21.75 10.85
C ASN A 100 12.18 -22.51 10.49
N GLY A 101 12.03 -23.60 9.73
CA GLY A 101 13.14 -24.50 9.43
C GLY A 101 13.68 -25.15 10.70
N SER A 102 14.88 -24.77 11.13
CA SER A 102 15.52 -25.26 12.37
C SER A 102 15.35 -24.32 13.56
N GLN A 103 14.73 -23.15 13.39
CA GLN A 103 14.47 -22.22 14.47
C GLN A 103 13.12 -22.52 15.09
N GLU A 104 13.07 -22.51 16.41
CA GLU A 104 11.85 -22.66 17.20
C GLU A 104 11.69 -21.44 18.09
N THR A 105 10.46 -20.97 18.23
CA THR A 105 10.10 -19.91 19.17
C THR A 105 8.72 -20.15 19.74
N THR A 106 8.45 -19.59 20.92
CA THR A 106 7.10 -19.64 21.51
C THR A 106 6.21 -18.59 20.83
N LEU A 107 4.89 -18.76 20.89
CA LEU A 107 3.98 -17.76 20.35
C LEU A 107 4.09 -16.41 21.05
N LEU A 108 4.33 -16.42 22.35
CA LEU A 108 4.55 -15.20 23.12
C LEU A 108 5.76 -14.43 22.56
N ALA A 109 6.92 -15.10 22.49
CA ALA A 109 8.14 -14.47 21.99
C ALA A 109 8.01 -14.07 20.52
N PHE A 110 7.38 -14.89 19.68
CA PHE A 110 7.09 -14.53 18.31
C PHE A 110 6.25 -13.26 18.21
N THR A 111 5.19 -13.15 19.02
CA THR A 111 4.28 -12.01 18.99
C THR A 111 4.98 -10.74 19.45
N GLU A 112 5.52 -10.78 20.66
CA GLU A 112 6.06 -9.58 21.31
C GLU A 112 7.36 -9.11 20.67
N ASP A 113 8.14 -10.01 20.05
CA ASP A 113 9.41 -9.69 19.39
C ASP A 113 9.23 -9.54 17.87
N TYR A 114 8.96 -10.64 17.15
CA TYR A 114 8.93 -10.63 15.69
C TYR A 114 7.76 -9.81 15.14
N VAL A 115 6.54 -10.04 15.62
CA VAL A 115 5.36 -9.33 15.08
C VAL A 115 5.44 -7.84 15.42
N SER A 116 5.77 -7.48 16.67
CA SER A 116 5.97 -6.09 17.06
C SER A 116 7.03 -5.37 16.21
N GLN A 117 8.18 -6.00 15.96
CA GLN A 117 9.23 -5.40 15.12
C GLN A 117 8.81 -5.28 13.65
N ALA A 118 8.16 -6.32 13.10
CA ALA A 118 7.70 -6.33 11.71
C ALA A 118 6.72 -5.19 11.46
N TRP A 119 5.79 -4.93 12.39
CA TRP A 119 4.78 -3.86 12.26
C TRP A 119 5.18 -2.54 12.93
N GLY A 120 6.28 -2.52 13.69
CA GLY A 120 6.84 -1.37 14.43
C GLY A 120 5.87 -0.70 15.37
N LYS A 121 5.10 -1.52 16.03
CA LYS A 121 4.25 -1.14 17.14
C LYS A 121 4.27 -2.27 18.14
N GLU A 122 4.01 -1.95 19.39
CA GLU A 122 3.90 -2.96 20.43
C GLU A 122 2.64 -3.80 20.21
N ILE A 123 2.82 -5.11 20.10
CA ILE A 123 1.72 -6.08 20.02
C ILE A 123 1.83 -7.02 21.21
N VAL A 124 0.77 -7.05 22.01
CA VAL A 124 0.69 -7.79 23.27
C VAL A 124 -0.16 -9.03 23.06
N PHE A 125 0.45 -10.21 23.27
CA PHE A 125 -0.16 -11.51 22.97
C PHE A 125 -1.50 -11.71 23.69
N GLU A 126 -1.59 -11.35 24.96
CA GLU A 126 -2.79 -11.50 25.79
C GLU A 126 -3.99 -10.72 25.27
N THR A 127 -3.75 -9.64 24.52
CA THR A 127 -4.79 -8.76 23.98
C THR A 127 -5.12 -9.03 22.52
N LEU A 128 -4.40 -9.94 21.86
CA LEU A 128 -4.63 -10.26 20.45
C LEU A 128 -6.10 -10.61 20.14
N PRO A 129 -6.78 -11.48 20.92
CA PRO A 129 -8.18 -11.81 20.67
C PRO A 129 -9.13 -10.62 20.79
N GLU A 130 -8.71 -9.52 21.41
CA GLU A 130 -9.53 -8.30 21.55
C GLU A 130 -9.22 -7.25 20.49
N LYS A 131 -8.12 -7.45 19.74
CA LYS A 131 -7.61 -6.52 18.73
C LYS A 131 -7.58 -7.20 17.36
N PRO A 132 -8.67 -7.10 16.56
CA PRO A 132 -8.76 -7.75 15.26
C PRO A 132 -7.64 -7.40 14.29
N ILE A 133 -7.16 -6.16 14.30
CA ILE A 133 -6.06 -5.71 13.42
C ILE A 133 -4.76 -6.42 13.80
N ASP A 134 -4.38 -6.37 15.07
CA ASP A 134 -3.17 -7.06 15.58
C ASP A 134 -3.25 -8.58 15.36
N SER A 135 -4.44 -9.18 15.53
CA SER A 135 -4.70 -10.59 15.17
C SER A 135 -4.41 -10.88 13.70
N LEU A 136 -4.87 -10.02 12.78
CA LEU A 136 -4.63 -10.20 11.36
C LEU A 136 -3.14 -10.02 11.00
N GLU A 137 -2.50 -9.02 11.60
CA GLU A 137 -1.06 -8.76 11.47
C GLU A 137 -0.21 -9.94 11.94
N TYR A 138 -0.60 -10.57 13.04
CA TYR A 138 -0.01 -11.80 13.54
C TYR A 138 -0.12 -12.93 12.50
N LEU A 139 -1.30 -13.18 11.94
CA LEU A 139 -1.53 -14.23 10.95
C LEU A 139 -0.71 -14.00 9.67
N VAL A 140 -0.58 -12.75 9.22
CA VAL A 140 0.27 -12.37 8.09
C VAL A 140 1.75 -12.62 8.42
N SER A 141 2.17 -12.26 9.63
CA SER A 141 3.55 -12.41 10.08
C SER A 141 3.99 -13.87 10.16
N LEU A 142 3.09 -14.80 10.48
CA LEU A 142 3.40 -16.23 10.45
C LEU A 142 3.88 -16.69 9.06
N GLY A 143 3.19 -16.25 7.99
CA GLY A 143 3.57 -16.63 6.63
C GLY A 143 4.92 -16.05 6.21
N ALA A 144 5.24 -14.83 6.68
CA ALA A 144 6.54 -14.21 6.47
C ALA A 144 7.66 -14.93 7.23
N TYR A 145 7.40 -15.23 8.51
CA TYR A 145 8.35 -15.90 9.38
C TYR A 145 8.69 -17.30 8.85
N GLN A 146 7.68 -18.07 8.42
CA GLN A 146 7.88 -19.41 7.85
C GLN A 146 8.46 -19.39 6.43
N GLY A 147 8.66 -18.22 5.82
CA GLY A 147 9.15 -18.10 4.44
C GLY A 147 8.21 -18.73 3.41
N ALA A 148 6.90 -18.74 3.66
CA ALA A 148 5.93 -19.41 2.81
C ALA A 148 5.81 -18.72 1.44
N GLU A 149 5.72 -19.53 0.36
CA GLU A 149 5.45 -19.07 -1.00
C GLU A 149 4.33 -19.91 -1.62
N GLY A 150 3.41 -19.29 -2.35
CA GLY A 150 2.21 -19.91 -2.88
C GLY A 150 1.03 -19.77 -1.91
N VAL A 151 0.30 -20.86 -1.69
CA VAL A 151 -0.83 -20.86 -0.74
C VAL A 151 -0.32 -21.22 0.65
N PHE A 152 -0.56 -20.33 1.60
CA PHE A 152 -0.15 -20.42 2.99
C PHE A 152 -1.37 -20.54 3.90
N TYR A 153 -1.31 -21.42 4.90
CA TYR A 153 -2.38 -21.65 5.88
C TYR A 153 -1.90 -21.25 7.27
N PRO A 154 -2.27 -20.07 7.80
CA PRO A 154 -1.77 -19.62 9.09
C PRO A 154 -2.15 -20.54 10.25
N GLY A 155 -3.24 -21.31 10.13
CA GLY A 155 -3.65 -22.28 11.13
C GLY A 155 -2.86 -23.58 11.18
N LYS A 156 -1.86 -23.75 10.31
CA LYS A 156 -1.15 -25.01 10.13
C LYS A 156 0.36 -24.85 10.14
N GLN A 157 1.04 -25.90 10.59
CA GLN A 157 2.47 -26.09 10.42
C GLN A 157 2.71 -27.42 9.70
N GLY A 158 2.93 -27.35 8.38
CA GLY A 158 2.84 -28.53 7.53
C GLY A 158 1.41 -29.09 7.53
N GLU A 159 1.26 -30.36 7.91
CA GLU A 159 -0.05 -31.02 8.02
C GLU A 159 -0.70 -30.87 9.40
N GLU A 160 0.06 -30.41 10.40
CA GLU A 160 -0.44 -30.24 11.76
C GLU A 160 -1.27 -28.96 11.90
N ILE A 161 -2.44 -29.08 12.53
CA ILE A 161 -3.31 -27.94 12.83
C ILE A 161 -2.88 -27.38 14.18
N VAL A 162 -2.23 -26.21 14.15
CA VAL A 162 -1.79 -25.48 15.34
C VAL A 162 -2.91 -24.57 15.87
N PHE A 163 -3.69 -23.98 14.96
CA PHE A 163 -4.82 -23.11 15.29
C PHE A 163 -6.09 -23.65 14.61
N PRO A 164 -6.86 -24.51 15.30
CA PRO A 164 -8.07 -25.13 14.75
C PRO A 164 -9.06 -24.16 14.11
N GLN A 165 -9.21 -22.99 14.71
CA GLN A 165 -10.17 -21.94 14.37
C GLN A 165 -9.85 -21.29 13.00
N VAL A 166 -8.57 -21.33 12.59
CA VAL A 166 -8.09 -20.83 11.29
C VAL A 166 -7.38 -21.89 10.46
N GLY A 167 -7.56 -23.18 10.78
CA GLY A 167 -6.93 -24.28 10.06
C GLY A 167 -7.30 -24.32 8.57
N GLU A 168 -8.45 -23.75 8.22
CA GLU A 168 -8.95 -23.66 6.83
C GLU A 168 -8.81 -22.26 6.22
N LEU A 169 -8.30 -21.28 6.98
CA LEU A 169 -7.93 -19.97 6.43
C LEU A 169 -6.71 -20.15 5.53
N SER A 170 -6.72 -19.48 4.38
CA SER A 170 -5.58 -19.50 3.48
C SER A 170 -5.32 -18.13 2.88
N PHE A 171 -4.05 -17.83 2.68
CA PHE A 171 -3.58 -16.62 2.01
C PHE A 171 -2.69 -17.00 0.83
N ALA A 172 -2.68 -16.17 -0.20
CA ALA A 172 -1.67 -16.23 -1.23
C ALA A 172 -0.48 -15.37 -0.83
N ARG A 173 0.73 -15.94 -0.81
CA ARG A 173 1.97 -15.20 -0.57
C ARG A 173 2.92 -15.37 -1.75
N LEU A 174 3.41 -14.28 -2.31
CA LEU A 174 4.26 -14.30 -3.50
C LEU A 174 5.39 -13.27 -3.46
N THR A 175 6.52 -13.60 -4.07
CA THR A 175 7.62 -12.67 -4.27
C THR A 175 7.43 -11.89 -5.57
N LEU A 176 7.33 -10.56 -5.49
CA LEU A 176 7.17 -9.71 -6.65
C LEU A 176 8.52 -9.47 -7.35
N LYS A 177 8.75 -10.19 -8.44
CA LYS A 177 9.97 -10.03 -9.27
C LYS A 177 9.80 -8.90 -10.29
N ASN A 178 8.59 -8.77 -10.82
CA ASN A 178 8.24 -7.77 -11.81
C ASN A 178 7.27 -6.77 -11.17
N VAL A 179 7.75 -5.56 -10.94
CA VAL A 179 6.95 -4.41 -10.49
C VAL A 179 7.18 -3.24 -11.46
N PRO A 180 6.23 -2.30 -11.60
CA PRO A 180 6.45 -1.14 -12.45
C PRO A 180 7.66 -0.31 -11.98
N SER A 181 8.31 0.42 -12.88
CA SER A 181 9.44 1.29 -12.49
C SER A 181 9.00 2.37 -11.51
N GLU A 182 9.92 2.90 -10.69
CA GLU A 182 9.60 3.98 -9.74
C GLU A 182 8.95 5.18 -10.43
N VAL A 183 9.45 5.57 -11.60
CA VAL A 183 8.86 6.65 -12.42
C VAL A 183 7.42 6.30 -12.79
N SER A 184 7.19 5.08 -13.29
CA SER A 184 5.85 4.60 -13.67
C SER A 184 4.88 4.59 -12.50
N GLN A 185 5.31 4.16 -11.32
CA GLN A 185 4.47 4.13 -10.12
C GLN A 185 4.10 5.55 -9.65
N LYS A 186 5.04 6.50 -9.71
CA LYS A 186 4.80 7.91 -9.34
C LYS A 186 3.88 8.65 -10.31
N THR A 187 3.89 8.26 -11.59
CA THR A 187 3.07 8.86 -12.64
C THR A 187 1.87 8.00 -13.04
N GLN A 188 1.52 6.97 -12.25
CA GLN A 188 0.43 6.07 -12.59
C GLN A 188 -0.91 6.82 -12.60
N GLU A 189 -1.78 6.42 -13.52
CA GLU A 189 -3.17 6.82 -13.51
C GLU A 189 -3.86 6.20 -12.29
N TYR A 190 -4.82 6.92 -11.70
CA TYR A 190 -5.61 6.45 -10.55
C TYR A 190 -4.82 6.20 -9.26
N LYS A 191 -3.68 6.88 -9.06
CA LYS A 191 -2.88 6.74 -7.82
C LYS A 191 -3.65 7.10 -6.55
N GLU A 192 -4.70 7.91 -6.67
CA GLU A 192 -5.62 8.27 -5.59
C GLU A 192 -6.52 7.11 -5.13
N TRP A 193 -6.53 6.00 -5.86
CA TRP A 193 -7.27 4.77 -5.52
C TRP A 193 -6.40 3.75 -4.79
N VAL A 194 -5.13 4.07 -4.55
CA VAL A 194 -4.18 3.25 -3.80
C VAL A 194 -3.95 3.86 -2.43
N PHE A 195 -4.02 3.03 -1.40
CA PHE A 195 -3.77 3.40 -0.01
C PHE A 195 -2.63 2.51 0.54
N PRO A 196 -1.63 3.09 1.20
CA PRO A 196 -1.41 4.52 1.36
C PRO A 196 -1.12 5.22 0.02
N LYS A 197 -1.31 6.55 -0.04
CA LYS A 197 -0.99 7.34 -1.24
C LYS A 197 0.51 7.30 -1.53
N ASP A 198 0.87 7.37 -2.81
CA ASP A 198 2.27 7.36 -3.29
C ASP A 198 3.04 6.09 -2.89
N PHE A 199 2.31 5.01 -2.64
CA PHE A 199 2.86 3.69 -2.36
C PHE A 199 3.83 3.22 -3.44
N LEU A 200 4.99 2.69 -3.01
CA LEU A 200 6.08 2.29 -3.89
C LEU A 200 6.50 0.84 -3.65
N LEU A 201 6.44 0.03 -4.70
CA LEU A 201 6.91 -1.35 -4.72
C LEU A 201 8.30 -1.48 -5.32
N ARG A 202 9.08 -2.43 -4.79
CA ARG A 202 10.41 -2.77 -5.28
C ARG A 202 10.49 -4.25 -5.65
N PRO A 203 11.31 -4.63 -6.64
CA PRO A 203 11.56 -6.04 -6.91
C PRO A 203 12.07 -6.76 -5.65
N GLY A 204 11.55 -7.94 -5.38
CA GLY A 204 11.88 -8.73 -4.20
C GLY A 204 10.96 -8.50 -2.99
N THR A 205 10.11 -7.47 -3.00
CA THR A 205 9.05 -7.31 -1.98
C THR A 205 8.12 -8.53 -2.04
N GLN A 206 7.80 -9.10 -0.87
CA GLN A 206 6.81 -10.16 -0.78
C GLN A 206 5.42 -9.57 -0.53
N MET A 207 4.41 -10.20 -1.10
CA MET A 207 3.01 -9.77 -1.04
C MET A 207 2.16 -10.92 -0.49
N THR A 208 1.46 -10.70 0.61
CA THR A 208 0.40 -11.57 1.14
C THR A 208 -0.96 -10.97 0.79
N LEU A 209 -1.74 -11.69 -0.01
CA LEU A 209 -3.12 -11.33 -0.35
C LEU A 209 -4.05 -11.83 0.75
N ILE A 210 -4.72 -10.88 1.40
CA ILE A 210 -5.55 -11.18 2.56
C ILE A 210 -6.98 -11.43 2.11
N GLY A 211 -7.61 -10.47 1.42
CA GLY A 211 -9.00 -10.60 0.97
C GLY A 211 -9.56 -9.36 0.32
N LEU A 212 -10.77 -9.49 -0.22
CA LEU A 212 -11.54 -8.40 -0.82
C LEU A 212 -12.29 -7.60 0.24
N LEU A 213 -12.41 -6.29 0.05
CA LEU A 213 -13.21 -5.40 0.90
C LEU A 213 -14.61 -5.19 0.27
N GLU A 214 -15.68 -5.23 1.05
CA GLU A 214 -17.05 -5.11 0.53
C GLU A 214 -17.43 -3.67 0.13
N LYS A 215 -16.85 -2.64 0.78
CA LYS A 215 -17.18 -1.24 0.51
C LYS A 215 -16.22 -0.51 -0.45
N THR A 216 -16.84 0.29 -1.31
CA THR A 216 -16.28 1.41 -2.11
C THR A 216 -15.60 2.46 -1.23
N PRO A 217 -14.79 3.40 -1.79
CA PRO A 217 -13.86 4.22 -1.03
C PRO A 217 -14.54 4.97 0.13
N PRO A 218 -13.77 5.29 1.20
CA PRO A 218 -14.29 5.86 2.43
C PRO A 218 -15.16 7.10 2.18
N GLN A 219 -16.30 7.18 2.89
CA GLN A 219 -17.08 8.42 2.97
C GLN A 219 -16.16 9.53 3.49
N GLY A 220 -15.94 10.56 2.68
CA GLY A 220 -15.07 11.70 3.02
C GLY A 220 -13.85 11.87 2.12
N VAL A 221 -13.41 10.82 1.40
CA VAL A 221 -12.55 11.03 0.22
C VAL A 221 -13.47 11.46 -0.91
N THR A 222 -13.76 12.75 -0.95
CA THR A 222 -14.34 13.37 -2.14
C THR A 222 -13.22 13.40 -3.18
N VAL A 223 -12.91 12.27 -3.81
CA VAL A 223 -12.36 12.36 -5.17
C VAL A 223 -13.45 13.11 -5.92
N ILE A 224 -13.16 14.33 -6.33
CA ILE A 224 -14.04 15.11 -7.21
C ILE A 224 -13.99 14.39 -8.56
N ASP A 225 -14.56 13.19 -8.62
CA ASP A 225 -14.70 12.44 -9.85
C ASP A 225 -16.01 12.87 -10.47
N THR A 226 -15.90 13.89 -11.31
CA THR A 226 -17.01 14.33 -12.15
C THR A 226 -17.25 13.39 -13.33
N GLN A 227 -16.54 12.24 -13.46
CA GLN A 227 -16.60 11.43 -14.69
C GLN A 227 -16.52 9.88 -14.58
N SER A 228 -16.48 9.24 -13.41
CA SER A 228 -16.48 7.76 -13.40
C SER A 228 -17.86 7.15 -13.64
N SER A 229 -18.00 6.52 -14.81
CA SER A 229 -19.14 5.72 -15.25
C SER A 229 -19.44 4.53 -14.32
N GLY A 230 -20.42 4.67 -13.42
CA GLY A 230 -21.38 3.65 -12.94
C GLY A 230 -20.93 2.30 -12.36
N GLU A 231 -19.69 1.83 -12.55
CA GLU A 231 -19.22 0.53 -12.08
C GLU A 231 -18.45 0.68 -10.76
N LYS A 232 -18.90 -0.08 -9.76
CA LYS A 232 -18.32 -0.12 -8.42
C LYS A 232 -16.98 -0.85 -8.48
N LEU A 233 -15.88 -0.15 -8.23
CA LEU A 233 -14.55 -0.78 -8.12
C LEU A 233 -14.47 -1.62 -6.83
N ASN A 234 -13.87 -2.81 -6.93
CA ASN A 234 -13.56 -3.62 -5.76
C ASN A 234 -12.12 -3.36 -5.32
N TYR A 235 -11.85 -3.52 -4.04
CA TYR A 235 -10.53 -3.33 -3.47
C TYR A 235 -10.07 -4.62 -2.82
N VAL A 236 -8.77 -4.84 -2.85
CA VAL A 236 -8.11 -5.92 -2.12
C VAL A 236 -7.29 -5.33 -0.98
N LEU A 237 -7.35 -5.96 0.18
CA LEU A 237 -6.38 -5.75 1.26
C LEU A 237 -5.19 -6.69 1.05
N VAL A 238 -4.02 -6.11 1.13
CA VAL A 238 -2.75 -6.80 0.93
C VAL A 238 -1.78 -6.38 2.03
N ALA A 239 -0.97 -7.32 2.51
CA ALA A 239 0.20 -6.99 3.32
C ALA A 239 1.47 -7.21 2.52
N PHE A 240 2.41 -6.28 2.63
CA PHE A 240 3.71 -6.39 2.00
C PHE A 240 4.79 -6.61 3.05
N THR A 241 5.76 -7.46 2.73
CA THR A 241 6.98 -7.66 3.51
C THR A 241 8.15 -7.09 2.74
N ASP A 242 8.77 -6.05 3.30
CA ASP A 242 9.86 -5.30 2.70
C ASP A 242 11.19 -5.62 3.38
N TYR A 243 11.99 -6.43 2.70
CA TYR A 243 13.31 -6.84 3.16
C TYR A 243 14.38 -5.75 3.02
N LEU A 244 14.07 -4.60 2.41
CA LEU A 244 14.97 -3.44 2.41
C LEU A 244 14.86 -2.63 3.69
N ARG A 245 13.77 -2.82 4.44
CA ARG A 245 13.52 -2.20 5.75
C ARG A 245 13.52 -3.29 6.80
N VAL A 246 14.70 -3.63 7.29
CA VAL A 246 14.87 -4.62 8.36
C VAL A 246 15.13 -3.92 9.70
N SER A 247 14.60 -4.49 10.78
CA SER A 247 14.98 -4.12 12.14
C SER A 247 16.45 -4.50 12.40
N ASP A 248 16.98 -4.08 13.54
CA ASP A 248 18.34 -4.44 13.95
C ASP A 248 18.48 -5.95 14.23
N GLN A 249 17.37 -6.65 14.52
CA GLN A 249 17.31 -8.11 14.63
C GLN A 249 17.08 -8.83 13.29
N GLY A 250 17.06 -8.09 12.18
CA GLY A 250 16.86 -8.63 10.84
C GLY A 250 15.40 -8.95 10.49
N VAL A 251 14.43 -8.47 11.28
CA VAL A 251 13.00 -8.67 11.01
C VAL A 251 12.55 -7.71 9.91
N PRO A 252 12.01 -8.19 8.78
CA PRO A 252 11.57 -7.31 7.69
C PRO A 252 10.31 -6.55 8.06
N ARG A 253 10.16 -5.35 7.49
CA ARG A 253 9.01 -4.49 7.74
C ARG A 253 7.77 -5.01 7.04
N HIS A 254 6.65 -4.99 7.75
CA HIS A 254 5.31 -5.22 7.22
C HIS A 254 4.52 -3.92 7.15
N TYR A 255 3.63 -3.85 6.16
CA TYR A 255 2.64 -2.80 6.06
C TYR A 255 1.45 -3.27 5.22
N PHE A 256 0.26 -2.78 5.55
CA PHE A 256 -0.91 -2.97 4.74
C PHE A 256 -0.94 -2.00 3.56
N ALA A 257 -1.59 -2.43 2.48
CA ALA A 257 -2.01 -1.58 1.39
C ALA A 257 -3.37 -2.04 0.87
N ILE A 258 -4.11 -1.09 0.31
CA ILE A 258 -5.42 -1.30 -0.30
C ILE A 258 -5.39 -0.70 -1.69
N PHE A 259 -5.65 -1.50 -2.71
CA PHE A 259 -5.68 -1.05 -4.09
C PHE A 259 -6.73 -1.80 -4.89
N PRO A 260 -7.13 -1.28 -6.07
CA PRO A 260 -8.18 -1.89 -6.88
C PRO A 260 -7.80 -3.31 -7.32
N ASP A 261 -8.77 -4.21 -7.36
CA ASP A 261 -8.54 -5.56 -7.85
C ASP A 261 -8.30 -5.59 -9.37
N ASN A 262 -9.11 -4.85 -10.12
CA ASN A 262 -8.97 -4.61 -11.55
C ASN A 262 -9.73 -3.34 -11.96
N PHE A 263 -9.38 -2.78 -13.13
CA PHE A 263 -10.23 -1.81 -13.82
C PHE A 263 -11.04 -2.53 -14.91
N PRO A 264 -12.38 -2.44 -14.92
CA PRO A 264 -13.22 -3.20 -15.84
C PRO A 264 -13.24 -2.66 -17.29
N ALA A 265 -12.77 -1.44 -17.55
CA ALA A 265 -13.10 -0.72 -18.79
C ALA A 265 -11.93 -0.22 -19.66
N ASP A 266 -10.65 -0.42 -19.30
CA ASP A 266 -9.53 0.14 -20.08
C ASP A 266 -8.37 -0.85 -20.32
N PRO A 267 -8.17 -1.35 -21.55
CA PRO A 267 -7.05 -2.20 -21.92
C PRO A 267 -5.69 -1.49 -21.97
N GLU A 268 -5.64 -0.15 -21.92
CA GLU A 268 -4.39 0.64 -21.82
C GLU A 268 -3.89 0.81 -20.37
N ASN A 269 -4.71 0.48 -19.36
CA ASN A 269 -4.35 0.57 -17.92
C ASN A 269 -3.36 -0.50 -17.43
N LYS A 270 -2.50 -1.04 -18.30
CA LYS A 270 -1.51 -2.07 -17.93
C LYS A 270 -0.47 -1.58 -16.92
N ASN A 271 -0.29 -0.27 -16.82
CA ASN A 271 0.69 0.36 -15.94
C ASN A 271 0.11 0.79 -14.57
N THR A 272 -1.20 0.64 -14.35
CA THR A 272 -1.82 0.99 -13.07
C THR A 272 -1.60 -0.10 -12.04
N LEU A 273 -1.44 0.30 -10.78
CA LEU A 273 -1.30 -0.65 -9.68
C LEU A 273 -2.67 -1.28 -9.35
N THR A 274 -2.91 -2.45 -9.93
CA THR A 274 -4.06 -3.31 -9.61
C THR A 274 -3.60 -4.72 -9.27
N LEU A 275 -4.44 -5.47 -8.56
CA LEU A 275 -4.15 -6.87 -8.24
C LEU A 275 -3.92 -7.70 -9.51
N LYS A 276 -4.80 -7.55 -10.50
CA LYS A 276 -4.69 -8.24 -11.79
C LYS A 276 -3.33 -7.98 -12.45
N ASN A 277 -2.96 -6.70 -12.62
CA ASN A 277 -1.71 -6.34 -13.30
C ASN A 277 -0.48 -6.86 -12.54
N LEU A 278 -0.48 -6.78 -11.20
CA LEU A 278 0.61 -7.31 -10.38
C LEU A 278 0.76 -8.82 -10.50
N LEU A 279 -0.35 -9.57 -10.43
CA LEU A 279 -0.33 -11.03 -10.55
C LEU A 279 0.11 -11.48 -11.94
N GLU A 280 -0.46 -10.89 -13.00
CA GLU A 280 -0.12 -11.23 -14.39
C GLU A 280 1.34 -10.88 -14.71
N ALA A 281 1.85 -9.73 -14.24
CA ALA A 281 3.26 -9.36 -14.41
C ALA A 281 4.22 -10.37 -13.75
N ASN A 282 3.77 -11.08 -12.72
CA ASN A 282 4.55 -12.11 -12.03
C ASN A 282 4.23 -13.54 -12.49
N GLY A 283 3.43 -13.69 -13.55
CA GLY A 283 3.15 -14.97 -14.19
C GLY A 283 2.03 -15.78 -13.53
N TYR A 284 1.22 -15.16 -12.69
CA TYR A 284 0.02 -15.76 -12.10
C TYR A 284 -1.21 -15.38 -12.90
N GLN A 285 -2.20 -16.27 -12.95
CA GLN A 285 -3.48 -15.96 -13.58
C GLN A 285 -4.46 -15.49 -12.50
N TYR A 286 -5.21 -14.43 -12.80
CA TYR A 286 -6.26 -13.92 -11.94
C TYR A 286 -7.53 -13.68 -12.74
N ASN A 287 -8.65 -14.23 -12.28
CA ASN A 287 -9.95 -13.98 -12.86
C ASN A 287 -10.73 -12.98 -11.99
N PRO A 288 -10.91 -11.72 -12.43
CA PRO A 288 -11.61 -10.72 -11.62
C PRO A 288 -13.12 -10.93 -11.51
N GLN A 289 -13.72 -11.85 -12.30
CA GLN A 289 -15.14 -12.17 -12.18
C GLN A 289 -15.37 -13.20 -11.08
N THR A 290 -14.53 -14.23 -11.02
CA THR A 290 -14.62 -15.30 -10.01
C THR A 290 -13.79 -14.99 -8.76
N LYS A 291 -12.92 -13.98 -8.81
CA LYS A 291 -11.96 -13.62 -7.75
C LYS A 291 -11.00 -14.76 -7.41
N GLU A 292 -10.65 -15.55 -8.42
CA GLU A 292 -9.80 -16.72 -8.30
C GLU A 292 -8.38 -16.43 -8.81
N ILE A 293 -7.39 -16.87 -8.06
CA ILE A 293 -5.98 -16.89 -8.45
C ILE A 293 -5.59 -18.33 -8.78
N VAL A 294 -4.95 -18.54 -9.92
CA VAL A 294 -4.43 -19.86 -10.31
C VAL A 294 -2.92 -19.88 -10.17
N PHE A 295 -2.45 -20.77 -9.29
CA PHE A 295 -1.04 -21.11 -9.12
C PHE A 295 -0.70 -22.31 -9.97
N VAL A 296 0.41 -22.24 -10.71
CA VAL A 296 0.94 -23.38 -11.48
C VAL A 296 2.28 -23.77 -10.89
N ASP A 297 2.37 -24.99 -10.34
CA ASP A 297 3.64 -25.56 -9.92
C ASP A 297 4.50 -25.81 -11.16
N LYS A 298 5.63 -25.10 -11.26
CA LYS A 298 6.53 -25.18 -12.42
C LYS A 298 7.21 -26.54 -12.58
N LYS A 299 7.34 -27.32 -11.50
CA LYS A 299 7.96 -28.65 -11.52
C LYS A 299 6.97 -29.73 -11.91
N THR A 300 5.76 -29.67 -11.37
CA THR A 300 4.76 -30.74 -11.53
C THR A 300 3.68 -30.43 -12.57
N GLY A 301 3.53 -29.16 -12.95
CA GLY A 301 2.44 -28.69 -13.82
C GLY A 301 1.07 -28.69 -13.14
N LYS A 302 0.98 -29.09 -11.86
CA LYS A 302 -0.27 -29.07 -11.11
C LYS A 302 -0.74 -27.64 -10.91
N GLN A 303 -2.06 -27.47 -10.98
CA GLN A 303 -2.70 -26.20 -10.77
C GLN A 303 -3.45 -26.19 -9.44
N THR A 304 -3.38 -25.06 -8.75
CA THR A 304 -4.14 -24.79 -7.54
C THR A 304 -4.90 -23.49 -7.74
N GLY A 305 -6.23 -23.56 -7.70
CA GLY A 305 -7.12 -22.39 -7.70
C GLY A 305 -7.39 -21.94 -6.27
N LEU A 306 -7.21 -20.65 -5.99
CA LEU A 306 -7.51 -20.03 -4.70
C LEU A 306 -8.51 -18.90 -4.90
N PHE A 307 -9.69 -19.03 -4.30
CA PHE A 307 -10.65 -17.94 -4.20
C PHE A 307 -10.21 -16.95 -3.10
N LEU A 308 -10.26 -15.65 -3.39
CA LEU A 308 -9.94 -14.62 -2.41
C LEU A 308 -10.91 -14.66 -1.21
N ASN A 309 -10.37 -14.50 0.00
CA ASN A 309 -11.19 -14.28 1.19
C ASN A 309 -12.01 -12.99 1.05
N GLN A 310 -13.06 -12.87 1.85
CA GLN A 310 -13.94 -11.70 1.93
C GLN A 310 -13.78 -11.07 3.31
N ILE A 311 -13.35 -9.82 3.37
CA ILE A 311 -13.27 -9.04 4.60
C ILE A 311 -14.59 -8.32 4.77
N LYS A 312 -15.25 -8.53 5.92
CA LYS A 312 -16.56 -7.97 6.23
C LYS A 312 -16.59 -7.28 7.57
N GLY A 313 -17.49 -6.30 7.67
CA GLY A 313 -17.71 -5.50 8.86
C GLY A 313 -17.18 -4.09 8.69
N GLU A 314 -18.07 -3.10 8.82
CA GLU A 314 -17.75 -1.70 8.60
C GLU A 314 -16.62 -1.19 9.49
N THR A 315 -16.67 -1.50 10.78
CA THR A 315 -15.64 -1.13 11.75
C THR A 315 -14.28 -1.74 11.40
N LEU A 316 -14.24 -3.02 11.03
CA LEU A 316 -13.01 -3.69 10.62
C LEU A 316 -12.42 -3.05 9.36
N GLU A 317 -13.23 -2.81 8.33
CA GLU A 317 -12.77 -2.18 7.10
C GLU A 317 -12.26 -0.75 7.35
N GLU A 318 -12.93 0.04 8.19
CA GLU A 318 -12.48 1.37 8.56
C GLU A 318 -11.12 1.32 9.27
N ASN A 319 -10.97 0.41 10.23
CA ASN A 319 -9.73 0.22 10.97
C ASN A 319 -8.58 -0.25 10.07
N LEU A 320 -8.83 -1.17 9.13
CA LEU A 320 -7.83 -1.62 8.15
C LEU A 320 -7.39 -0.49 7.21
N ARG A 321 -8.30 0.40 6.82
CA ARG A 321 -7.95 1.60 6.04
C ARG A 321 -7.10 2.56 6.85
N LYS A 322 -7.40 2.75 8.14
CA LYS A 322 -6.58 3.56 9.04
C LYS A 322 -5.19 2.96 9.21
N GLU A 323 -5.10 1.64 9.37
CA GLU A 323 -3.84 0.91 9.55
C GLU A 323 -2.97 0.91 8.28
N ALA A 324 -3.57 0.85 7.08
CA ALA A 324 -2.84 1.02 5.82
C ALA A 324 -2.17 2.41 5.70
N GLY A 325 -2.67 3.40 6.44
CA GLY A 325 -2.11 4.74 6.52
C GLY A 325 -2.52 5.66 5.36
N LEU A 326 -2.11 6.92 5.50
CA LEU A 326 -2.46 8.01 4.57
C LEU A 326 -1.51 8.09 3.38
N VAL A 327 -0.21 8.09 3.65
CA VAL A 327 0.85 8.33 2.66
C VAL A 327 2.03 7.42 2.92
N PHE A 328 2.65 6.93 1.85
CA PHE A 328 3.89 6.19 1.88
C PHE A 328 5.06 7.13 1.57
N VAL A 329 6.06 7.12 2.44
CA VAL A 329 7.26 7.94 2.31
C VAL A 329 8.47 7.02 2.28
N ASP A 330 9.06 6.88 1.11
CA ASP A 330 10.18 5.97 0.94
C ASP A 330 11.45 6.51 1.64
N LYS A 331 11.68 7.81 1.52
CA LYS A 331 12.86 8.54 1.99
C LYS A 331 12.44 9.87 2.59
N LEU A 332 13.09 10.28 3.68
CA LEU A 332 12.76 11.54 4.36
C LEU A 332 13.14 12.74 3.51
N ASN A 333 14.34 12.74 2.93
CA ASN A 333 14.73 13.69 1.90
C ASN A 333 14.85 12.95 0.56
N PRO A 334 14.23 13.43 -0.53
CA PRO A 334 14.34 12.80 -1.85
C PRO A 334 15.78 12.63 -2.36
N LYS A 335 16.72 13.44 -1.84
CA LYS A 335 18.15 13.39 -2.18
C LYS A 335 18.92 12.36 -1.37
N ASP A 336 18.37 11.86 -0.27
CA ASP A 336 19.04 10.85 0.55
C ASP A 336 19.07 9.50 -0.16
N GLU A 337 20.08 8.70 0.14
CA GLU A 337 20.14 7.31 -0.31
C GLU A 337 19.37 6.38 0.62
N GLN A 338 19.31 6.73 1.91
CA GLN A 338 18.76 5.90 2.98
C GLN A 338 17.22 5.91 2.99
N LEU A 339 16.64 4.71 3.13
CA LEU A 339 15.21 4.52 3.35
C LEU A 339 14.85 4.82 4.80
N ILE A 340 13.67 5.40 5.05
CA ILE A 340 13.15 5.47 6.41
C ILE A 340 12.59 4.11 6.84
N LYS A 341 12.69 3.81 8.13
CA LYS A 341 12.33 2.49 8.69
C LYS A 341 10.82 2.28 8.71
N ASN A 342 10.05 3.30 9.11
CA ASN A 342 8.59 3.28 9.04
C ASN A 342 8.10 4.24 7.93
N PRO A 343 7.77 3.71 6.75
CA PRO A 343 7.37 4.54 5.62
C PRO A 343 5.91 5.01 5.68
N ILE A 344 5.11 4.55 6.63
CA ILE A 344 3.66 4.79 6.66
C ILE A 344 3.35 5.99 7.54
N VAL A 345 2.77 7.03 6.94
CA VAL A 345 2.17 8.15 7.68
C VAL A 345 0.80 7.68 8.20
N PRO A 346 0.58 7.58 9.53
CA PRO A 346 -0.67 7.09 10.10
C PRO A 346 -1.76 8.16 10.00
N TYR A 347 -3.01 7.73 10.17
CA TYR A 347 -4.10 8.67 10.44
C TYR A 347 -3.90 9.32 11.82
N PRO A 348 -4.13 10.64 11.98
CA PRO A 348 -4.20 11.25 13.30
C PRO A 348 -5.45 10.77 14.04
N GLU A 349 -5.41 10.81 15.38
CA GLU A 349 -6.56 10.46 16.22
C GLU A 349 -7.81 11.29 15.88
N ASN A 350 -7.61 12.59 15.63
CA ASN A 350 -8.68 13.55 15.34
C ASN A 350 -8.65 13.95 13.86
N MET A 351 -9.27 13.14 13.01
CA MET A 351 -9.38 13.42 11.58
C MET A 351 -10.55 14.36 11.28
N PRO A 352 -10.37 15.46 10.52
CA PRO A 352 -11.49 16.28 10.03
C PRO A 352 -12.42 15.47 9.11
N ALA A 353 -13.71 15.81 9.08
CA ALA A 353 -14.69 15.09 8.24
C ALA A 353 -14.42 15.22 6.74
N VAL A 354 -13.95 16.40 6.30
CA VAL A 354 -13.47 16.65 4.94
C VAL A 354 -12.08 17.24 5.06
N TRP A 355 -11.13 16.62 4.38
CA TRP A 355 -9.71 16.90 4.58
C TRP A 355 -8.90 16.79 3.30
N GLU A 356 -7.75 17.46 3.31
CA GLU A 356 -6.70 17.32 2.30
C GLU A 356 -5.35 17.18 3.02
N ILE A 357 -4.41 16.44 2.42
CA ILE A 357 -3.05 16.33 2.92
C ILE A 357 -2.07 16.88 1.88
N GLU A 358 -1.22 17.80 2.32
CA GLU A 358 -0.23 18.47 1.50
C GLU A 358 1.18 18.07 1.95
N GLN A 359 2.02 17.65 1.01
CA GLN A 359 3.44 17.43 1.27
C GLN A 359 4.21 18.76 1.19
N ARG A 360 5.04 19.05 2.20
CA ARG A 360 5.94 20.21 2.24
C ARG A 360 7.38 19.76 2.57
N GLY A 361 8.34 20.67 2.38
CA GLY A 361 9.75 20.46 2.70
C GLY A 361 10.25 21.49 3.71
N ASP A 362 11.04 21.06 4.70
CA ASP A 362 11.72 21.98 5.62
C ASP A 362 12.97 22.61 4.97
N GLU A 363 13.70 23.44 5.72
CA GLU A 363 14.92 24.12 5.24
C GLU A 363 16.03 23.13 4.82
N GLN A 364 16.02 21.94 5.41
CA GLN A 364 16.94 20.85 5.12
C GLN A 364 16.46 19.98 3.94
N GLY A 365 15.24 20.21 3.44
CA GLY A 365 14.60 19.43 2.38
C GLY A 365 13.96 18.13 2.86
N ASN A 366 13.83 17.93 4.18
CA ASN A 366 13.08 16.80 4.72
C ASN A 366 11.59 17.01 4.48
N ILE A 367 10.92 15.92 4.15
CA ILE A 367 9.49 15.89 3.92
C ILE A 367 8.74 15.94 5.25
N PHE A 368 7.71 16.77 5.29
CA PHE A 368 6.66 16.73 6.29
C PHE A 368 5.31 16.91 5.61
N PHE A 369 4.22 16.57 6.30
CA PHE A 369 2.88 16.73 5.75
C PHE A 369 2.06 17.68 6.58
N VAL A 370 1.17 18.43 5.92
CA VAL A 370 0.20 19.31 6.55
C VAL A 370 -1.19 18.80 6.22
N LEU A 371 -1.97 18.53 7.26
CA LEU A 371 -3.38 18.18 7.17
C LEU A 371 -4.22 19.45 7.19
N LYS A 372 -5.07 19.60 6.18
CA LYS A 372 -6.05 20.67 6.09
C LYS A 372 -7.44 20.13 6.33
N GLY A 373 -8.25 20.86 7.09
CA GLY A 373 -9.65 20.55 7.36
C GLY A 373 -10.56 21.60 6.73
N GLN A 374 -11.65 21.15 6.10
CA GLN A 374 -12.66 22.05 5.56
C GLN A 374 -13.46 22.69 6.71
N GLN A 375 -13.52 24.01 6.70
CA GLN A 375 -14.28 24.82 7.64
C GLN A 375 -15.75 24.94 7.20
N VAL A 376 -16.62 25.44 8.08
CA VAL A 376 -18.06 25.63 7.81
C VAL A 376 -18.33 26.52 6.58
N ASN A 377 -17.42 27.46 6.28
CA ASN A 377 -17.51 28.34 5.10
C ASN A 377 -17.01 27.66 3.80
N GLY A 378 -16.56 26.40 3.85
CA GLY A 378 -16.02 25.63 2.73
C GLY A 378 -14.52 25.80 2.48
N GLU A 379 -13.83 26.70 3.20
CA GLU A 379 -12.38 26.94 3.09
C GLU A 379 -11.57 25.84 3.78
N PHE A 380 -10.43 25.46 3.21
CA PHE A 380 -9.48 24.55 3.85
C PHE A 380 -8.45 25.32 4.66
N LYS A 381 -8.30 24.97 5.94
CA LYS A 381 -7.27 25.52 6.83
C LYS A 381 -6.34 24.44 7.34
N ASP A 382 -5.07 24.77 7.50
CA ASP A 382 -4.05 23.94 8.13
C ASP A 382 -4.48 23.65 9.59
N VAL A 383 -4.60 22.37 9.96
CA VAL A 383 -5.07 21.93 11.30
C VAL A 383 -3.97 21.23 12.07
N MET A 384 -3.17 20.40 11.39
CA MET A 384 -2.10 19.61 11.97
C MET A 384 -0.98 19.47 10.96
N PHE A 385 0.23 19.21 11.43
CA PHE A 385 1.31 18.71 10.59
C PHE A 385 1.91 17.45 11.19
N THR A 386 2.58 16.66 10.36
CA THR A 386 3.35 15.51 10.84
C THR A 386 4.77 15.53 10.31
N LYS A 387 5.69 15.19 11.20
CA LYS A 387 7.11 15.01 10.92
C LYS A 387 7.55 13.62 11.36
N TYR A 388 8.59 13.13 10.70
CA TYR A 388 9.22 11.88 11.09
C TYR A 388 10.16 12.11 12.28
N ASP A 389 9.86 11.46 13.41
CA ASP A 389 10.74 11.35 14.56
C ASP A 389 11.78 10.26 14.28
N LYS A 390 13.03 10.67 14.08
CA LYS A 390 14.14 9.75 13.76
C LYS A 390 14.54 8.88 14.95
N GLU A 391 14.33 9.34 16.18
CA GLU A 391 14.71 8.59 17.38
C GLU A 391 13.71 7.47 17.66
N LYS A 392 12.42 7.75 17.46
CA LYS A 392 11.33 6.77 17.63
C LYS A 392 11.00 6.02 16.34
N GLU A 393 11.64 6.39 15.24
CA GLU A 393 11.44 5.85 13.90
C GLU A 393 9.96 5.89 13.44
N ASN A 394 9.19 6.89 13.86
CA ASN A 394 7.76 6.99 13.58
C ASN A 394 7.32 8.39 13.14
N TRP A 395 6.11 8.49 12.59
CA TRP A 395 5.49 9.76 12.24
C TRP A 395 4.70 10.31 13.40
N VAL A 396 4.97 11.55 13.80
CA VAL A 396 4.31 12.21 14.92
C VAL A 396 3.45 13.34 14.38
N TRP A 397 2.18 13.35 14.77
CA TRP A 397 1.25 14.41 14.43
C TRP A 397 1.27 15.50 15.52
N GLU A 398 1.38 16.76 15.10
CA GLU A 398 1.35 17.93 15.98
C GLU A 398 0.26 18.90 15.51
N PRO A 399 -0.53 19.47 16.43
CA PRO A 399 -1.53 20.47 16.08
C PRO A 399 -0.86 21.74 15.56
N ILE A 400 -1.49 22.37 14.58
CA ILE A 400 -1.13 23.72 14.14
C ILE A 400 -1.91 24.70 15.02
N PRO A 401 -1.22 25.53 15.81
CA PRO A 401 -1.85 26.51 16.66
C PRO A 401 -2.70 27.49 15.84
N GLU A 402 -3.91 27.80 16.30
CA GLU A 402 -4.73 28.85 15.67
C GLU A 402 -4.08 30.24 15.84
N ILE A 403 -3.24 30.39 16.86
CA ILE A 403 -2.44 31.59 17.15
C ILE A 403 -0.99 31.26 16.85
N ALA A 404 -0.37 31.99 15.92
CA ALA A 404 1.03 31.78 15.58
C ALA A 404 1.92 31.95 16.83
N LYS A 405 2.96 31.10 16.98
CA LYS A 405 3.85 31.13 18.15
C LYS A 405 4.53 32.49 18.32
N GLU A 406 4.75 33.18 17.21
CA GLU A 406 5.36 34.51 17.12
C GLU A 406 4.46 35.61 17.71
N GLU A 407 3.15 35.37 17.81
CA GLU A 407 2.20 36.28 18.47
C GLU A 407 2.16 36.10 19.99
N VAL A 408 2.86 35.09 20.51
CA VAL A 408 2.88 34.72 21.92
C VAL A 408 4.18 35.15 22.57
N LEU A 409 4.10 35.76 23.74
CA LEU A 409 5.27 36.17 24.49
C LEU A 409 6.15 34.96 24.87
N SER A 410 7.40 34.94 24.43
CA SER A 410 8.36 33.96 24.95
C SER A 410 8.81 34.34 26.36
N ILE A 411 8.72 33.42 27.31
CA ILE A 411 9.13 33.62 28.70
C ILE A 411 10.37 32.75 28.98
N GLU A 412 11.48 33.40 29.32
CA GLU A 412 12.73 32.72 29.64
C GLU A 412 12.54 31.71 30.78
N GLY A 413 13.04 30.49 30.58
CA GLY A 413 12.93 29.40 31.55
C GLY A 413 11.61 28.62 31.53
N LEU A 414 10.67 28.96 30.64
CA LEU A 414 9.45 28.18 30.40
C LEU A 414 9.42 27.62 28.98
N SER A 415 8.84 26.43 28.84
CA SER A 415 8.55 25.82 27.54
C SER A 415 7.11 26.12 27.13
N LEU A 416 6.90 26.51 25.88
CA LEU A 416 5.58 26.86 25.35
C LEU A 416 5.01 25.68 24.56
N ARG A 417 3.76 25.29 24.83
CA ARG A 417 3.05 24.20 24.13
C ARG A 417 1.62 24.61 23.80
N TRP A 418 1.14 24.22 22.63
CA TRP A 418 -0.24 24.48 22.24
C TRP A 418 -1.15 23.40 22.84
N ASN A 419 -2.17 23.82 23.58
CA ASN A 419 -3.21 22.94 24.06
C ASN A 419 -4.39 22.98 23.09
N GLN A 420 -4.61 21.86 22.39
CA GLN A 420 -5.63 21.74 21.35
C GLN A 420 -7.06 21.73 21.92
N GLU A 421 -7.26 21.16 23.12
CA GLU A 421 -8.60 21.01 23.72
C GLU A 421 -9.18 22.38 24.10
N VAL A 422 -8.36 23.22 24.74
CA VAL A 422 -8.75 24.57 25.17
C VAL A 422 -8.28 25.67 24.21
N LYS A 423 -7.69 25.28 23.07
CA LYS A 423 -7.24 26.17 21.98
C LYS A 423 -6.42 27.37 22.46
N ARG A 424 -5.39 27.13 23.26
CA ARG A 424 -4.50 28.19 23.77
C ARG A 424 -3.07 27.71 23.95
N TRP A 425 -2.16 28.66 24.01
CA TRP A 425 -0.78 28.37 24.39
C TRP A 425 -0.63 28.28 25.90
N GLU A 426 0.08 27.24 26.35
CA GLU A 426 0.34 26.92 27.75
C GLU A 426 1.85 26.89 28.00
N TYR A 427 2.25 27.35 29.19
CA TYR A 427 3.64 27.47 29.61
C TYR A 427 3.95 26.42 30.66
N PHE A 428 4.98 25.62 30.43
CA PHE A 428 5.39 24.52 31.28
C PHE A 428 6.81 24.71 31.80
N ASP A 429 7.06 24.31 33.05
CA ASP A 429 8.42 24.18 33.57
C ASP A 429 9.15 23.04 32.85
N PRO A 430 10.30 23.28 32.21
CA PRO A 430 11.03 22.23 31.53
C PRO A 430 11.62 21.16 32.49
N GLN A 431 11.74 21.44 33.79
CA GLN A 431 12.36 20.51 34.75
C GLN A 431 11.42 19.39 35.21
N ASP A 432 10.13 19.68 35.37
CA ASP A 432 9.15 18.74 35.91
C ASP A 432 7.82 18.75 35.14
N ASN A 433 7.76 19.49 34.04
CA ASN A 433 6.61 19.55 33.15
C ASN A 433 5.34 20.09 33.84
N LEU A 434 5.47 20.90 34.90
CA LEU A 434 4.33 21.53 35.56
C LEU A 434 3.76 22.67 34.72
N LEU A 435 2.45 22.69 34.51
CA LEU A 435 1.74 23.82 33.88
C LEU A 435 1.84 25.05 34.78
N VAL A 436 2.52 26.10 34.32
CA VAL A 436 2.74 27.36 35.08
C VAL A 436 1.65 28.38 34.77
N GLY A 437 1.13 28.40 33.55
CA GLY A 437 0.14 29.35 33.09
C GLY A 437 -0.16 29.23 31.60
N PHE A 438 -0.87 30.20 31.06
CA PHE A 438 -1.31 30.20 29.67
C PHE A 438 -1.32 31.61 29.07
N TRP A 439 -1.37 31.67 27.75
CA TRP A 439 -1.49 32.92 27.00
C TRP A 439 -2.97 33.29 26.87
N ASN A 440 -3.36 34.42 27.45
CA ASN A 440 -4.67 35.00 27.22
C ASN A 440 -4.62 35.82 25.93
N GLN A 441 -5.26 35.30 24.88
CA GLN A 441 -5.28 35.93 23.56
C GLN A 441 -6.03 37.27 23.56
N GLU A 442 -7.15 37.37 24.28
CA GLU A 442 -7.98 38.59 24.32
C GLU A 442 -7.21 39.74 24.96
N GLN A 443 -6.48 39.45 26.04
CA GLN A 443 -5.72 40.43 26.79
C GLN A 443 -4.26 40.56 26.32
N LYS A 444 -3.81 39.70 25.41
CA LYS A 444 -2.44 39.59 24.91
C LYS A 444 -1.40 39.54 26.04
N LYS A 445 -1.66 38.71 27.05
CA LYS A 445 -0.79 38.60 28.23
C LYS A 445 -0.66 37.16 28.73
N PHE A 446 0.38 36.92 29.51
CA PHE A 446 0.55 35.69 30.27
C PHE A 446 -0.37 35.71 31.52
N GLU A 447 -1.06 34.62 31.77
CA GLU A 447 -1.87 34.39 32.97
C GLU A 447 -1.38 33.14 33.69
N LEU A 448 -1.19 33.25 35.01
CA LEU A 448 -0.82 32.11 35.86
C LEU A 448 -1.97 31.11 35.93
N ASP A 449 -1.64 29.82 35.98
CA ASP A 449 -2.64 28.79 36.26
C ASP A 449 -3.21 29.03 37.67
N PRO A 450 -4.52 29.26 37.83
CA PRO A 450 -5.13 29.48 39.15
C PRO A 450 -4.98 28.27 40.08
N ASN A 451 -4.72 27.07 39.55
CA ASN A 451 -4.53 25.86 40.36
C ASN A 451 -3.08 25.69 40.86
N LEU A 452 -2.18 26.62 40.52
CA LEU A 452 -0.79 26.56 40.93
C LEU A 452 -0.64 26.85 42.43
N THR A 453 -0.57 25.80 43.24
CA THR A 453 -0.44 25.91 44.70
C THR A 453 0.96 26.29 45.18
N VAL A 454 1.99 26.12 44.33
CA VAL A 454 3.39 26.42 44.65
C VAL A 454 3.99 27.35 43.60
N LEU A 455 3.95 28.65 43.86
CA LEU A 455 4.69 29.65 43.09
C LEU A 455 6.18 29.59 43.47
N ARG A 456 7.02 29.07 42.59
CA ARG A 456 8.47 29.14 42.74
C ARG A 456 8.93 30.60 42.71
N ALA A 457 9.90 30.97 43.55
CA ALA A 457 10.43 32.33 43.62
C ALA A 457 10.90 32.86 42.25
N ARG A 458 11.44 31.97 41.40
CA ARG A 458 11.85 32.29 40.03
C ARG A 458 10.69 32.70 39.10
N TRP A 459 9.48 32.24 39.35
CA TRP A 459 8.29 32.59 38.56
C TRP A 459 7.60 33.86 39.06
N LYS A 460 7.69 34.13 40.36
CA LYS A 460 7.13 35.34 40.96
C LYS A 460 7.72 36.62 40.32
N GLY A 461 9.03 36.63 40.06
CA GLY A 461 9.69 37.75 39.38
C GLY A 461 9.40 37.86 37.88
N LEU A 462 8.88 36.80 37.24
CA LEU A 462 8.43 36.83 35.84
C LEU A 462 7.01 37.40 35.73
N TYR A 463 6.13 37.07 36.68
CA TYR A 463 4.78 37.63 36.75
C TYR A 463 4.81 39.16 36.91
N GLU A 464 5.66 39.68 37.80
CA GLU A 464 5.81 41.14 38.03
C GLU A 464 6.36 41.90 36.81
N LYS A 465 6.99 41.22 35.85
CA LYS A 465 7.49 41.82 34.60
C LYS A 465 6.54 41.67 33.42
N ALA A 466 5.58 40.75 33.50
CA ALA A 466 4.66 40.41 32.41
C ALA A 466 3.26 41.07 32.56
N THR A 467 2.92 41.55 33.76
CA THR A 467 1.83 42.51 34.01
C THR A 467 2.30 43.94 33.78
#